data_AF-A0A1F3AV78-F1
#
_entry.id   AF-A0A1F3AV78-F1
#
_cell.length_a   1.000
_cell.length_b   1.000
_cell.length_c   1.000
_cell.angle_alpha   90.00
_cell.angle_beta   90.00
_cell.angle_gamma   90.00
#
_symmetry.space_group_name_H-M   'P 1'
#
loop_
_entity.id
_entity.type
_entity.pdbx_description
1 polymer ?
#
loop_
_entity_poly.entity_id
_entity_poly.type
_entity_poly.pdbx_seq_one_letter_code
_entity_poly.pdbx_strand_id
1 'polypeptide(L)'
;MDKKQARLRRARKSRAKIAELKMVRLAVHRSNCHIYAQIFSGCGTQVLAAASTAEVELRKQVGNGGTVDAAKTVGKLIAERAKAKG
;
A
#
# COMPACT_ATOMS: atom_id res chain seq x y z
N MET A 1 -17.79 12.54 13.86
CA MET A 1 -17.41 11.74 12.67
C MET A 1 -16.11 11.02 12.96
N ASP A 2 -16.14 9.69 13.00
CA ASP A 2 -14.94 8.88 13.21
C ASP A 2 -13.92 9.05 12.06
N LYS A 3 -12.62 9.15 12.40
CA LYS A 3 -11.54 9.42 11.43
C LYS A 3 -11.42 8.30 10.38
N LYS A 4 -11.70 7.04 10.75
CA LYS A 4 -11.69 5.88 9.84
C LYS A 4 -12.85 5.98 8.86
N GLN A 5 -14.05 6.31 9.33
CA GLN A 5 -15.23 6.48 8.48
C GLN A 5 -15.04 7.59 7.43
N ALA A 6 -14.53 8.75 7.85
CA ALA A 6 -14.26 9.86 6.93
C ALA A 6 -13.22 9.49 5.84
N ARG A 7 -12.18 8.72 6.21
CA ARG A 7 -11.17 8.21 5.27
C ARG A 7 -11.76 7.23 4.25
N LEU A 8 -12.59 6.30 4.70
CA LEU A 8 -13.26 5.33 3.82
C LEU A 8 -14.19 6.02 2.81
N ARG A 9 -14.93 7.05 3.26
CA ARG A 9 -15.80 7.85 2.38
C ARG A 9 -15.00 8.53 1.27
N ARG A 10 -13.86 9.16 1.58
CA ARG A 10 -12.98 9.79 0.57
C ARG A 10 -12.41 8.78 -0.42
N ALA A 11 -11.99 7.61 0.06
CA ALA A 11 -11.40 6.58 -0.79
C ALA A 11 -12.41 5.88 -1.72
N ARG A 12 -13.71 5.89 -1.38
CA ARG A 12 -14.74 5.15 -2.12
C ARG A 12 -14.82 5.55 -3.60
N LYS A 13 -14.88 6.84 -3.91
CA LYS A 13 -15.04 7.34 -5.29
C LYS A 13 -13.89 6.89 -6.20
N SER A 14 -12.64 7.10 -5.76
CA SER A 14 -11.45 6.70 -6.54
C SER A 14 -11.37 5.17 -6.69
N ARG A 15 -11.68 4.42 -5.64
CA ARG A 15 -11.66 2.95 -5.71
C ARG A 15 -12.72 2.39 -6.66
N ALA A 16 -13.90 3.01 -6.72
CA ALA A 16 -14.96 2.64 -7.65
C ALA A 16 -14.53 2.89 -9.11
N LYS A 17 -13.93 4.05 -9.41
CA LYS A 17 -13.47 4.35 -10.77
C LYS A 17 -12.34 3.42 -11.24
N ILE A 18 -11.39 3.09 -10.35
CA ILE A 18 -10.31 2.14 -10.68
C ILE A 18 -10.86 0.75 -10.98
N ALA A 19 -11.89 0.32 -10.22
CA ALA A 19 -12.55 -0.97 -10.45
C ALA A 19 -13.33 -0.98 -11.78
N GLU A 20 -14.00 0.12 -12.12
CA GLU A 20 -14.68 0.29 -13.42
C GLU A 20 -13.70 0.18 -14.60
N LEU A 21 -12.50 0.76 -14.45
CA LEU A 21 -11.44 0.69 -15.46
C LEU A 21 -10.69 -0.66 -15.49
N LYS A 22 -10.97 -1.57 -14.54
CA LYS A 22 -10.27 -2.87 -14.38
C LYS A 22 -8.74 -2.75 -14.34
N MET A 23 -8.23 -1.63 -13.82
CA MET A 23 -6.80 -1.35 -13.76
C MET A 23 -6.16 -1.93 -12.48
N VAL A 24 -4.91 -2.33 -12.59
CA VAL A 24 -4.07 -2.73 -11.44
C VAL A 24 -3.98 -1.55 -10.47
N ARG A 25 -4.20 -1.82 -9.18
CA ARG A 25 -4.28 -0.79 -8.13
C ARG A 25 -3.17 -0.95 -7.10
N LEU A 26 -2.34 0.08 -6.94
CA LEU A 26 -1.51 0.25 -5.75
C LEU A 26 -2.33 0.89 -4.61
N ALA A 27 -2.53 0.16 -3.52
CA ALA A 27 -3.19 0.64 -2.31
C ALA A 27 -2.18 0.87 -1.19
N VAL A 28 -2.14 2.10 -0.67
CA VAL A 28 -1.29 2.48 0.46
C VAL A 28 -2.15 2.67 1.70
N HIS A 29 -1.75 2.05 2.81
CA HIS A 29 -2.35 2.25 4.12
C HIS A 29 -1.30 2.78 5.09
N ARG A 30 -1.57 3.95 5.66
CA ARG A 30 -0.73 4.57 6.69
C ARG A 30 -1.44 4.50 8.05
N SER A 31 -0.70 4.04 9.04
CA SER A 31 -1.02 4.12 10.47
C SER A 31 -0.05 5.07 11.17
N ASN A 32 -0.15 5.25 12.49
CA ASN A 32 0.77 6.13 13.21
C ASN A 32 2.23 5.62 13.18
N CYS A 33 2.42 4.30 13.26
CA CYS A 33 3.75 3.70 13.38
C CYS A 33 4.23 2.96 12.12
N HIS A 34 3.31 2.60 11.22
CA HIS A 34 3.61 1.74 10.09
C HIS A 34 2.94 2.20 8.79
N ILE A 35 3.59 1.87 7.68
CA ILE A 35 3.11 2.04 6.32
C ILE A 35 3.09 0.69 5.60
N TYR A 36 2.01 0.47 4.85
CA TYR A 36 1.74 -0.75 4.12
C TYR A 36 1.39 -0.38 2.67
N ALA A 37 1.93 -1.13 1.72
CA ALA A 37 1.65 -0.99 0.30
C ALA A 37 1.29 -2.35 -0.30
N GLN A 38 0.24 -2.40 -1.10
CA GLN A 38 -0.25 -3.62 -1.76
C GLN A 38 -0.65 -3.31 -3.20
N ILE A 39 -0.26 -4.17 -4.13
CA ILE A 39 -0.67 -4.12 -5.53
C ILE A 39 -1.77 -5.16 -5.73
N PHE A 40 -2.94 -4.72 -6.17
CA PHE A 40 -4.08 -5.60 -6.50
C PHE A 40 -4.19 -5.79 -8.00
N SER A 41 -4.59 -6.99 -8.42
CA SER A 41 -4.96 -7.27 -9.81
C SER A 41 -6.16 -6.42 -10.27
N GLY A 42 -6.37 -6.29 -11.58
CA GLY A 42 -7.49 -5.53 -12.14
C GLY A 42 -8.88 -6.03 -11.72
N CYS A 43 -9.01 -7.31 -11.36
CA CYS A 43 -10.22 -7.88 -10.79
C CYS A 43 -10.39 -7.56 -9.29
N GLY A 44 -9.37 -7.03 -8.62
CA GLY A 44 -9.42 -6.61 -7.22
C GLY A 44 -9.38 -7.73 -6.18
N THR A 45 -9.36 -9.00 -6.60
CA THR A 45 -9.43 -10.18 -5.73
C THR A 45 -8.05 -10.71 -5.31
N GLN A 46 -7.00 -10.46 -6.11
CA GLN A 46 -5.68 -11.00 -5.86
C GLN A 46 -4.66 -9.89 -5.56
N VAL A 47 -3.80 -10.13 -4.57
CA VAL A 47 -2.64 -9.29 -4.27
C VAL A 47 -1.43 -9.82 -5.06
N LEU A 48 -0.90 -9.01 -5.97
CA LEU A 48 0.26 -9.36 -6.79
C LEU A 48 1.55 -9.19 -6.00
N ALA A 49 1.74 -8.03 -5.37
CA ALA A 49 2.89 -7.73 -4.52
C ALA A 49 2.46 -6.95 -3.29
N ALA A 50 3.16 -7.15 -2.18
CA ALA A 50 2.96 -6.40 -0.94
C ALA A 50 4.33 -6.03 -0.35
N ALA A 51 4.37 -4.91 0.35
CA ALA A 51 5.52 -4.46 1.13
C ALA A 51 5.03 -3.68 2.34
N SER A 52 5.63 -3.88 3.50
CA SER A 52 5.31 -3.09 4.69
C SER A 52 6.48 -2.90 5.64
N THR A 53 6.42 -1.84 6.44
CA THR A 53 7.40 -1.64 7.53
C THR A 53 7.22 -2.61 8.69
N ALA A 54 6.17 -3.44 8.67
CA ALA A 54 5.98 -4.51 9.64
C ALA A 54 6.77 -5.79 9.29
N GLU A 55 7.31 -5.88 8.06
CA GLU A 55 8.15 -7.01 7.66
C GLU A 55 9.47 -7.02 8.44
N VAL A 56 9.94 -8.22 8.80
CA VAL A 56 11.13 -8.42 9.65
C VAL A 56 12.36 -7.77 9.03
N GLU A 57 12.50 -7.84 7.70
CA GLU A 57 13.64 -7.25 6.98
C GLU A 57 13.65 -5.72 7.06
N LEU A 58 12.49 -5.08 6.87
CA LEU A 58 12.38 -3.62 6.95
C LEU A 58 12.42 -3.11 8.39
N ARG A 59 11.87 -3.87 9.34
CA ARG A 59 11.86 -3.49 10.75
C ARG A 59 13.27 -3.44 11.36
N LYS A 60 14.21 -4.24 10.83
CA LYS A 60 15.62 -4.18 11.22
C LYS A 60 16.35 -2.95 10.65
N GLN A 61 15.93 -2.49 9.48
CA GLN A 61 16.56 -1.34 8.79
C GLN A 61 15.94 0.00 9.20
N VAL A 62 14.69 0.00 9.65
CA VAL A 62 13.92 1.22 9.90
C VAL A 62 13.47 1.26 11.36
N GLY A 63 14.07 2.14 12.16
CA GLY A 63 13.70 2.32 13.57
C GLY A 63 12.28 2.84 13.78
N ASN A 64 11.78 3.69 12.87
CA ASN A 64 10.40 4.20 12.91
C ASN A 64 9.73 4.11 11.53
N GLY A 65 8.68 3.30 11.42
CA GLY A 65 7.95 3.06 10.18
C GLY A 65 7.01 4.18 9.73
N GLY A 66 6.92 5.29 10.50
CA GLY A 66 6.11 6.46 10.20
C GLY A 66 6.84 7.60 9.48
N THR A 67 8.14 7.46 9.18
CA THR A 67 8.97 8.53 8.58
C THR A 67 8.91 8.52 7.05
N VAL A 68 9.35 9.63 6.44
CA VAL A 68 9.44 9.76 4.97
C VAL A 68 10.42 8.74 4.38
N ASP A 69 11.50 8.42 5.08
CA ASP A 69 12.50 7.46 4.61
C ASP A 69 11.99 6.01 4.67
N ALA A 70 11.16 5.69 5.66
CA ALA A 70 10.42 4.42 5.71
C ALA A 70 9.48 4.27 4.50
N ALA A 71 8.82 5.35 4.06
CA ALA A 71 7.97 5.34 2.89
C ALA A 71 8.76 5.16 1.58
N LYS A 72 9.94 5.80 1.46
CA LYS A 72 10.84 5.64 0.30
C LYS A 72 11.33 4.19 0.16
N THR A 73 11.76 3.58 1.25
CA THR A 73 12.24 2.19 1.27
C THR A 73 11.14 1.20 0.91
N VAL A 74 9.94 1.33 1.49
CA VAL A 74 8.77 0.52 1.11
C VAL A 74 8.40 0.69 -0.37
N GLY A 75 8.44 1.92 -0.87
CA GLY A 75 8.17 2.24 -2.27
C GLY A 75 9.14 1.57 -3.24
N LYS A 76 10.43 1.57 -2.91
CA LYS A 76 11.47 0.88 -3.69
C LYS A 76 11.24 -0.63 -3.71
N LEU A 77 11.03 -1.22 -2.52
CA LEU A 77 10.84 -2.66 -2.38
C LEU A 77 9.60 -3.18 -3.12
N ILE A 78 8.48 -2.46 -3.06
CA ILE A 78 7.27 -2.91 -3.76
C ILE A 78 7.42 -2.82 -5.27
N ALA A 79 8.16 -1.83 -5.79
CA ALA A 79 8.46 -1.72 -7.21
C ALA A 79 9.33 -2.88 -7.70
N GLU A 80 10.35 -3.27 -6.93
CA GLU A 80 11.20 -4.43 -7.23
C GLU A 80 10.39 -5.73 -7.21
N ARG A 81 9.56 -5.94 -6.19
CA ARG A 81 8.67 -7.11 -6.08
C ARG A 81 7.61 -7.16 -7.19
N ALA A 82 7.13 -6.00 -7.64
CA ALA A 82 6.18 -5.91 -8.75
C ALA A 82 6.83 -6.34 -10.06
N LYS A 83 8.03 -5.79 -10.37
CA LYS A 83 8.81 -6.15 -11.57
C LYS A 83 9.21 -7.63 -11.59
N ALA A 84 9.54 -8.22 -10.44
CA ALA A 84 9.88 -9.63 -10.37
C ALA A 84 8.69 -10.55 -10.72
N LYS A 85 7.45 -10.06 -10.61
CA LYS A 85 6.21 -10.80 -10.88
C LYS A 85 5.55 -10.42 -12.22
N GLY A 86 6.18 -9.55 -13.02
CA GLY A 86 5.64 -9.04 -14.28
C GLY A 86 6.68 -8.27 -15.08
#